data_AF-A0A1H8LCD0-F1
#
_entry.id   AF-A0A1H8LCD0-F1
#
_cell.length_a   1.000
_cell.length_b   1.000
_cell.length_c   1.000
_cell.angle_alpha   90.00
_cell.angle_beta   90.00
_cell.angle_gamma   90.00
#
_symmetry.space_group_name_H-M   'P 1'
#
loop_
_entity.id
_entity.type
_entity.pdbx_description
1 polymer ?
#
loop_
_entity_poly.entity_id
_entity_poly.type
_entity_poly.pdbx_seq_one_letter_code
_entity_poly.pdbx_strand_id
1 'polypeptide(L)'
;MKKLMVILFSMLLLAGCGTSKADEAADLANQADQHYNSGDLQSAEAVYQKSLDMAEVPEVRKKLTTTQNEITALDAVRKSLNELKSSKLEILQATEPADQLEVTKRIETIVTDLPNITAPESTGIAYYLEKLRNDTDLFMVQTNVGLYINFLQTGISGEDSLSKLSDSIDIFLKEHSTISNYK
;
A
#
# COMPACT_ATOMS: atom_id res chain seq x y z
N MET A 1 -12.06 -71.24 -42.47
CA MET A 1 -11.25 -71.18 -41.23
C MET A 1 -10.40 -69.92 -41.25
N LYS A 2 -10.62 -69.05 -40.24
CA LYS A 2 -9.67 -68.11 -39.61
C LYS A 2 -8.65 -67.41 -40.52
N LYS A 3 -8.85 -66.12 -40.80
CA LYS A 3 -7.88 -65.02 -40.54
C LYS A 3 -8.63 -63.67 -40.58
N LEU A 4 -9.38 -63.38 -39.51
CA LEU A 4 -9.98 -62.08 -39.27
C LEU A 4 -9.62 -61.71 -37.83
N MET A 5 -8.51 -61.00 -37.66
CA MET A 5 -8.10 -60.29 -36.43
C MET A 5 -6.65 -59.88 -36.58
N VAL A 6 -6.39 -58.63 -37.01
CA VAL A 6 -5.33 -57.74 -36.49
C VAL A 6 -5.68 -56.30 -36.92
N ILE A 7 -6.81 -55.76 -36.48
CA ILE A 7 -7.06 -54.31 -36.51
C ILE A 7 -7.88 -54.00 -35.26
N LEU A 8 -7.20 -53.75 -34.14
CA LEU A 8 -7.65 -52.97 -32.98
C LEU A 8 -6.65 -53.25 -31.86
N PHE A 9 -5.66 -52.39 -31.68
CA PHE A 9 -5.05 -52.05 -30.38
C PHE A 9 -3.87 -51.09 -30.62
N SER A 10 -4.16 -49.86 -31.06
CA SER A 10 -3.17 -48.75 -31.05
C SER A 10 -3.85 -47.38 -30.96
N MET A 11 -5.04 -47.31 -30.38
CA MET A 11 -5.72 -46.06 -30.03
C MET A 11 -6.26 -46.18 -28.61
N LEU A 12 -5.39 -46.06 -27.60
CA LEU A 12 -5.78 -45.84 -26.20
C LEU A 12 -4.59 -45.38 -25.33
N LEU A 13 -3.77 -44.46 -25.84
CA LEU A 13 -2.79 -43.70 -25.05
C LEU A 13 -3.05 -42.19 -25.08
N LEU A 14 -4.32 -41.78 -25.25
CA LEU A 14 -4.74 -40.37 -25.22
C LEU A 14 -5.72 -40.08 -24.06
N ALA A 15 -5.73 -40.92 -23.03
CA ALA A 15 -6.53 -40.69 -21.84
C ALA A 15 -5.64 -40.18 -20.69
N GLY A 16 -5.59 -38.86 -20.53
CA GLY A 16 -5.42 -38.25 -19.21
C GLY A 16 -4.07 -37.62 -18.86
N CYS A 17 -3.57 -36.66 -19.64
CA CYS A 17 -2.81 -35.56 -19.03
C CYS A 17 -3.82 -34.55 -18.44
N GLY A 18 -4.54 -34.95 -17.39
CA GLY A 18 -5.22 -33.99 -16.54
C GLY A 18 -4.16 -33.33 -15.68
N THR A 19 -4.04 -32.00 -15.72
CA THR A 19 -3.21 -31.25 -14.79
C THR A 19 -3.57 -31.68 -13.37
N SER A 20 -2.57 -32.02 -12.56
CA SER A 20 -2.85 -32.36 -11.18
C SER A 20 -3.34 -31.10 -10.45
N LYS A 21 -4.09 -31.25 -9.36
CA LYS A 21 -4.46 -30.11 -8.51
C LYS A 21 -3.23 -29.29 -8.06
N ALA A 22 -2.07 -29.95 -7.94
CA ALA A 22 -0.82 -29.29 -7.61
C ALA A 22 -0.28 -28.44 -8.77
N ASP A 23 -0.42 -28.89 -10.01
CA ASP A 23 -0.01 -28.12 -11.20
C ASP A 23 -0.90 -26.87 -11.37
N GLU A 24 -2.22 -27.04 -11.23
CA GLU A 24 -3.17 -25.92 -11.29
C GLU A 24 -2.95 -24.91 -10.15
N ALA A 25 -2.63 -25.39 -8.94
CA ALA A 25 -2.27 -24.53 -7.81
C ALA A 25 -0.99 -23.73 -8.11
N ALA A 26 0.01 -24.34 -8.74
CA ALA A 26 1.26 -23.67 -9.12
C ALA A 26 1.02 -22.60 -10.19
N ASP A 27 0.17 -22.87 -11.19
CA ASP A 27 -0.21 -21.89 -12.21
C ASP A 27 -0.91 -20.67 -11.59
N LEU A 28 -1.83 -20.88 -10.63
CA LEU A 28 -2.44 -19.79 -9.87
C LEU A 28 -1.40 -19.01 -9.06
N ALA A 29 -0.46 -19.67 -8.38
CA ALA A 29 0.59 -18.98 -7.64
C ALA A 29 1.43 -18.08 -8.57
N ASN A 30 1.75 -18.55 -9.78
CA ASN A 30 2.46 -17.76 -10.79
C ASN A 30 1.62 -16.56 -11.28
N GLN A 31 0.32 -16.73 -11.43
CA GLN A 31 -0.58 -15.61 -11.77
C GLN A 31 -0.64 -14.58 -10.63
N ALA A 32 -0.69 -15.03 -9.38
CA ALA A 32 -0.65 -14.14 -8.22
C ALA A 32 0.68 -13.37 -8.15
N ASP A 33 1.81 -14.01 -8.47
CA ASP A 33 3.11 -13.35 -8.60
C ASP A 33 3.07 -12.24 -9.66
N GLN A 34 2.38 -12.43 -10.79
CA GLN A 34 2.21 -11.39 -11.82
C GLN A 34 1.43 -10.19 -11.29
N HIS A 35 0.30 -10.42 -10.61
CA HIS A 35 -0.47 -9.36 -9.98
C HIS A 35 0.37 -8.60 -8.95
N TYR A 36 1.06 -9.33 -8.07
CA TYR A 36 1.96 -8.76 -7.07
C TYR A 36 3.09 -7.92 -7.70
N ASN A 37 3.65 -8.39 -8.82
CA ASN A 37 4.69 -7.68 -9.55
C ASN A 37 4.18 -6.43 -10.26
N SER A 38 2.91 -6.39 -10.66
CA SER A 38 2.25 -5.20 -11.20
C SER A 38 1.79 -4.19 -10.14
N GLY A 39 1.89 -4.53 -8.86
CA GLY A 39 1.40 -3.72 -7.74
C GLY A 39 -0.06 -3.97 -7.37
N ASP A 40 -0.80 -4.77 -8.15
CA ASP A 40 -2.18 -5.16 -7.87
C ASP A 40 -2.25 -6.19 -6.73
N LEU A 41 -2.05 -5.73 -5.50
CA LEU A 41 -1.98 -6.58 -4.32
C LEU A 41 -3.31 -7.26 -3.98
N GLN A 42 -4.43 -6.61 -4.28
CA GLN A 42 -5.77 -7.17 -4.02
C GLN A 42 -6.02 -8.40 -4.90
N SER A 43 -5.71 -8.31 -6.20
CA SER A 43 -5.79 -9.47 -7.07
C SER A 43 -4.75 -10.53 -6.69
N ALA A 44 -3.54 -10.12 -6.31
CA ALA A 44 -2.51 -11.07 -5.87
C ALA A 44 -2.97 -11.88 -4.64
N GLU A 45 -3.51 -11.22 -3.62
CA GLU A 45 -4.07 -11.86 -2.42
C GLU A 45 -5.15 -12.89 -2.80
N ALA A 46 -6.13 -12.46 -3.61
CA ALA A 46 -7.24 -13.32 -4.02
C ALA A 46 -6.76 -14.56 -4.80
N VAL A 47 -5.75 -14.41 -5.66
CA VAL A 47 -5.22 -15.51 -6.47
C VAL A 47 -4.32 -16.44 -5.64
N TYR A 48 -3.51 -15.91 -4.70
CA TYR A 48 -2.77 -16.74 -3.76
C TYR A 48 -3.70 -17.57 -2.87
N GLN A 49 -4.80 -16.99 -2.39
CA GLN A 49 -5.79 -17.71 -1.60
C GLN A 49 -6.39 -18.88 -2.40
N LYS A 50 -6.76 -18.65 -3.67
CA LYS A 50 -7.25 -19.72 -4.56
C LYS A 50 -6.22 -20.82 -4.78
N SER A 51 -4.94 -20.47 -4.93
CA SER A 51 -3.85 -21.46 -5.05
C SER A 51 -3.78 -22.35 -3.80
N LEU A 52 -3.85 -21.76 -2.60
CA LEU A 52 -3.80 -22.49 -1.33
C LEU A 52 -5.04 -23.36 -1.07
N ASP A 53 -6.20 -22.92 -1.53
CA ASP A 53 -7.44 -23.72 -1.46
C ASP A 53 -7.35 -25.00 -2.31
N MET A 54 -6.52 -24.98 -3.36
CA MET A 54 -6.26 -26.15 -4.22
C MET A 54 -5.16 -27.06 -3.67
N ALA A 55 -4.07 -26.48 -3.16
CA ALA A 55 -2.98 -27.19 -2.52
C ALA A 55 -2.24 -26.28 -1.53
N GLU A 56 -2.10 -26.75 -0.28
CA GLU A 56 -1.33 -26.03 0.73
C GLU A 56 0.17 -26.10 0.40
N VAL A 57 0.76 -24.95 0.08
CA VAL A 57 2.19 -24.81 -0.20
C VAL A 57 2.77 -23.74 0.74
N PRO A 58 3.69 -24.10 1.66
CA PRO A 58 4.24 -23.17 2.66
C PRO A 58 4.81 -21.87 2.07
N GLU A 59 5.48 -21.94 0.92
CA GLU A 59 6.02 -20.75 0.25
C GLU A 59 4.90 -19.81 -0.26
N VAL A 60 3.80 -20.36 -0.78
CA VAL A 60 2.64 -19.57 -1.22
C VAL A 60 1.95 -18.92 0.00
N ARG A 61 1.84 -19.65 1.11
CA ARG A 61 1.30 -19.11 2.38
C ARG A 61 2.12 -17.92 2.88
N LYS A 62 3.45 -17.99 2.79
CA LYS A 62 4.36 -16.89 3.12
C LYS A 62 4.13 -15.68 2.21
N LYS A 63 4.04 -15.89 0.89
CA LYS A 63 3.75 -14.82 -0.08
C LYS A 63 2.40 -14.13 0.18
N LEU A 64 1.36 -14.91 0.46
CA LEU A 64 0.05 -14.38 0.85
C LEU A 64 0.15 -13.50 2.10
N THR A 65 0.82 -14.00 3.14
CA THR A 65 1.02 -13.26 4.40
C THR A 65 1.76 -11.93 4.18
N THR A 66 2.83 -11.95 3.38
CA THR A 66 3.55 -10.72 3.01
C THR A 66 2.62 -9.74 2.26
N THR A 67 1.86 -10.24 1.28
CA THR A 67 0.92 -9.43 0.48
C THR A 67 -0.12 -8.75 1.37
N GLN A 68 -0.69 -9.48 2.33
CA GLN A 68 -1.68 -8.95 3.28
C GLN A 68 -1.11 -7.87 4.20
N ASN A 69 0.13 -8.07 4.67
CA ASN A 69 0.81 -7.07 5.47
C ASN A 69 1.14 -5.82 4.66
N GLU A 70 1.49 -5.94 3.38
CA GLU A 70 1.66 -4.79 2.49
C GLU A 70 0.36 -4.03 2.24
N ILE A 71 -0.76 -4.73 2.01
CA ILE A 71 -2.09 -4.12 1.87
C ILE A 71 -2.40 -3.29 3.13
N THR A 72 -2.17 -3.87 4.31
CA THR A 72 -2.41 -3.18 5.59
C THR A 72 -1.56 -1.91 5.72
N ALA A 73 -0.27 -1.98 5.37
CA ALA A 73 0.62 -0.81 5.39
C ALA A 73 0.19 0.27 4.40
N LEU A 74 -0.21 -0.12 3.19
CA LEU A 74 -0.72 0.80 2.17
C LEU A 74 -2.00 1.51 2.61
N ASP A 75 -2.93 0.77 3.20
CA ASP A 75 -4.18 1.34 3.71
C ASP A 75 -3.93 2.32 4.85
N ALA A 76 -2.96 2.03 5.73
CA ALA A 76 -2.52 2.97 6.77
C ALA A 76 -1.95 4.26 6.16
N VAL A 77 -1.09 4.16 5.13
CA VAL A 77 -0.55 5.34 4.42
C VAL A 77 -1.68 6.16 3.82
N ARG A 78 -2.59 5.53 3.08
CA ARG A 78 -3.74 6.21 2.45
C ARG A 78 -4.61 6.91 3.47
N LYS A 79 -4.86 6.26 4.61
CA LYS A 79 -5.61 6.84 5.72
C LYS A 79 -4.93 8.10 6.24
N SER A 80 -3.63 8.04 6.57
CA SER A 80 -2.88 9.20 7.06
C SER A 80 -2.85 10.36 6.05
N LEU A 81 -2.69 10.08 4.75
CA LEU A 81 -2.73 11.12 3.72
C LEU A 81 -4.11 11.78 3.59
N ASN A 82 -5.19 11.00 3.71
CA ASN A 82 -6.56 11.53 3.71
C ASN A 82 -6.87 12.34 4.97
N GLU A 83 -6.39 11.90 6.13
CA GLU A 83 -6.51 12.63 7.40
C GLU A 83 -5.71 13.94 7.35
N LEU A 84 -4.52 13.95 6.76
CA LEU A 84 -3.72 15.15 6.53
C LEU A 84 -4.48 16.16 5.65
N LYS A 85 -5.03 15.69 4.52
CA LYS A 85 -5.84 16.51 3.62
C LYS A 85 -7.05 17.12 4.34
N SER A 86 -7.75 16.32 5.14
CA SER A 86 -8.94 16.77 5.88
C SER A 86 -8.57 17.78 6.96
N SER A 87 -7.51 17.51 7.72
CA SER A 87 -7.00 18.41 8.77
C SER A 87 -6.54 19.75 8.19
N LYS A 88 -5.96 19.77 6.98
CA LYS A 88 -5.63 21.00 6.25
C LYS A 88 -6.86 21.83 5.91
N LEU A 89 -7.99 21.20 5.58
CA LEU A 89 -9.23 21.96 5.33
C LEU A 89 -9.83 22.49 6.64
N GLU A 90 -9.76 21.69 7.70
CA GLU A 90 -10.27 22.04 9.03
C GLU A 90 -9.53 23.24 9.63
N ILE A 91 -8.19 23.26 9.59
CA ILE A 91 -7.37 24.36 10.11
C ILE A 91 -7.62 25.68 9.37
N LEU A 92 -7.92 25.64 8.07
CA LEU A 92 -8.26 26.82 7.28
C LEU A 92 -9.66 27.37 7.60
N GLN A 93 -10.54 26.54 8.17
CA GLN A 93 -11.89 26.92 8.57
C GLN A 93 -11.98 27.29 10.06
N ALA A 94 -10.99 26.88 10.86
CA ALA A 94 -10.92 27.18 12.28
C ALA A 94 -10.69 28.69 12.50
N THR A 95 -11.58 29.32 13.26
CA THR A 95 -11.55 30.76 13.54
C THR A 95 -10.85 31.10 14.86
N GLU A 96 -10.89 30.17 15.82
CA GLU A 96 -10.31 30.36 17.14
C GLU A 96 -8.88 29.79 17.19
N PRO A 97 -7.91 30.50 17.81
CA PRO A 97 -6.54 30.00 17.95
C PRO A 97 -6.43 28.65 18.67
N ALA A 98 -7.35 28.37 19.61
CA ALA A 98 -7.38 27.10 20.33
C ALA A 98 -7.74 25.92 19.41
N ASP A 99 -8.74 26.11 18.53
CA ASP A 99 -9.16 25.11 17.55
C ASP A 99 -8.05 24.91 16.51
N GLN A 100 -7.44 25.99 16.02
CA GLN A 100 -6.29 25.92 15.12
C GLN A 100 -5.14 25.12 15.75
N LEU A 101 -4.86 25.30 17.03
CA LEU A 101 -3.80 24.57 17.74
C LEU A 101 -4.12 23.08 17.86
N GLU A 102 -5.37 22.72 18.15
CA GLU A 102 -5.79 21.31 18.19
C GLU A 102 -5.58 20.63 16.84
N VAL A 103 -6.06 21.25 15.76
CA VAL A 103 -5.92 20.70 14.40
C VAL A 103 -4.45 20.63 13.99
N THR A 104 -3.65 21.64 14.33
CA THR A 104 -2.21 21.65 14.01
C THR A 104 -1.46 20.51 14.70
N LYS A 105 -1.79 20.20 15.97
CA LYS A 105 -1.22 19.03 16.68
C LYS A 105 -1.65 17.71 16.06
N ARG A 106 -2.87 17.64 15.53
CA ARG A 106 -3.34 16.48 14.75
C ARG A 106 -2.47 16.31 13.49
N ILE A 107 -2.23 17.39 12.75
CA ILE A 107 -1.34 17.41 11.59
C ILE A 107 0.06 16.96 11.98
N GLU A 108 0.63 17.50 13.07
CA GLU A 108 1.94 17.12 13.62
C GLU A 108 2.03 15.60 13.82
N THR A 109 1.07 15.03 14.53
CA THR A 109 1.00 13.59 14.79
C THR A 109 0.98 12.80 13.48
N ILE A 110 0.14 13.20 12.51
CA ILE A 110 0.03 12.52 11.21
C ILE A 110 1.37 12.53 10.48
N VAL A 111 2.04 13.68 10.38
CA VAL A 111 3.29 13.80 9.61
C VAL A 111 4.51 13.22 10.32
N THR A 112 4.45 13.05 11.64
CA THR A 112 5.46 12.31 12.41
C THR A 112 5.26 10.80 12.28
N ASP A 113 4.02 10.31 12.30
CA ASP A 113 3.73 8.87 12.32
C ASP A 113 3.77 8.24 10.92
N LEU A 114 3.41 8.99 9.88
CA LEU A 114 3.33 8.53 8.49
C LEU A 114 4.60 7.76 8.02
N PRO A 115 5.85 8.26 8.15
CA PRO A 115 7.05 7.53 7.72
C PRO A 115 7.41 6.33 8.63
N ASN A 116 6.73 6.19 9.77
CA ASN A 116 6.95 5.15 10.77
C ASN A 116 5.90 4.02 10.69
N ILE A 117 5.01 4.05 9.70
CA ILE A 117 4.12 2.93 9.39
C ILE A 117 4.95 1.67 9.17
N THR A 118 4.54 0.57 9.80
CA THR A 118 5.25 -0.71 9.69
C THR A 118 4.90 -1.39 8.37
N ALA A 119 5.92 -1.90 7.68
CA ALA A 119 5.78 -2.64 6.43
C ALA A 119 6.71 -3.86 6.43
N PRO A 120 6.39 -4.95 5.69
CA PRO A 120 7.30 -6.06 5.53
C PRO A 120 8.59 -5.61 4.80
N GLU A 121 9.73 -6.12 5.24
CA GLU A 121 11.02 -5.77 4.64
C GLU A 121 11.09 -6.14 3.15
N SER A 122 11.89 -5.39 2.39
CA SER A 122 12.15 -5.65 0.96
C SER A 122 10.90 -5.65 0.06
N THR A 123 9.85 -4.95 0.48
CA THR A 123 8.62 -4.73 -0.28
C THR A 123 8.59 -3.35 -0.95
N GLY A 124 7.68 -3.17 -1.91
CA GLY A 124 7.53 -1.86 -2.56
C GLY A 124 7.07 -0.78 -1.58
N ILE A 125 6.17 -1.12 -0.65
CA ILE A 125 5.71 -0.18 0.38
C ILE A 125 6.83 0.17 1.38
N ALA A 126 7.69 -0.78 1.77
CA ALA A 126 8.84 -0.48 2.62
C ALA A 126 9.82 0.48 1.93
N TYR A 127 10.06 0.30 0.63
CA TYR A 127 10.88 1.22 -0.16
C TYR A 127 10.25 2.62 -0.26
N TYR A 128 8.94 2.69 -0.45
CA TYR A 128 8.21 3.96 -0.42
C TYR A 128 8.37 4.68 0.91
N LEU A 129 8.16 3.99 2.04
CA LEU A 129 8.29 4.59 3.37
C LEU A 129 9.72 5.05 3.68
N GLU A 130 10.74 4.34 3.17
CA GLU A 130 12.13 4.77 3.29
C GLU A 130 12.41 6.04 2.48
N LYS A 131 11.86 6.15 1.26
CA LYS A 131 11.91 7.40 0.49
C LYS A 131 11.21 8.52 1.23
N LEU A 132 10.06 8.23 1.83
CA LEU A 132 9.26 9.20 2.56
C LEU A 132 9.99 9.80 3.78
N ARG A 133 10.79 8.99 4.49
CA ARG A 133 11.65 9.47 5.60
C ARG A 133 12.66 10.55 5.16
N ASN A 134 13.05 10.52 3.90
CA ASN A 134 14.03 11.42 3.31
C ASN A 134 13.37 12.45 2.38
N ASP A 135 12.04 12.54 2.40
CA ASP A 135 11.26 13.41 1.53
C ASP A 135 11.35 14.87 2.02
N THR A 136 11.80 15.75 1.12
CA THR A 136 12.00 17.16 1.44
C THR A 136 10.66 17.86 1.71
N ASP A 137 9.60 17.50 1.00
CA ASP A 137 8.29 18.14 1.18
C ASP A 137 7.65 17.72 2.50
N LEU A 138 7.79 16.45 2.92
CA LEU A 138 7.37 16.02 4.26
C LEU A 138 8.12 16.79 5.35
N PHE A 139 9.44 16.94 5.21
CA PHE A 139 10.25 17.73 6.14
C PHE A 139 9.80 19.19 6.20
N MET A 140 9.43 19.79 5.06
CA MET A 140 8.89 21.14 5.02
C MET A 140 7.55 21.25 5.74
N VAL A 141 6.66 20.26 5.60
CA VAL A 141 5.40 20.22 6.36
C VAL A 141 5.71 20.15 7.86
N GLN A 142 6.56 19.22 8.31
CA GLN A 142 6.94 19.07 9.72
C GLN A 142 7.52 20.36 10.31
N THR A 143 8.38 21.05 9.55
CA THR A 143 8.97 22.32 9.95
C THR A 143 7.90 23.40 10.09
N ASN A 144 7.03 23.56 9.10
CA ASN A 144 5.98 24.58 9.11
C ASN A 144 4.91 24.32 10.19
N VAL A 145 4.62 23.05 10.49
CA VAL A 145 3.77 22.66 11.62
C VAL A 145 4.37 23.18 12.93
N GLY A 146 5.64 22.90 13.21
CA GLY A 146 6.30 23.33 14.44
C GLY A 146 6.37 24.85 14.57
N LEU A 147 6.61 25.56 13.45
CA LEU A 147 6.58 27.02 13.41
C LEU A 147 5.17 27.56 13.71
N TYR A 148 4.13 26.96 13.12
CA TYR A 148 2.76 27.42 13.34
C TYR A 148 2.27 27.15 14.76
N ILE A 149 2.62 26.01 15.36
CA ILE A 149 2.36 25.74 16.78
C ILE A 149 3.00 26.81 17.67
N ASN A 150 4.27 27.15 17.41
CA ASN A 150 4.96 28.20 18.16
C ASN A 150 4.28 29.56 18.03
N PHE A 151 3.85 29.91 16.82
CA PHE A 151 3.09 31.13 16.56
C PHE A 151 1.79 31.16 17.37
N LEU A 152 0.99 30.09 17.33
CA LEU A 152 -0.27 30.00 18.07
C LEU A 152 -0.09 30.10 19.59
N GLN A 153 1.04 29.62 20.12
CA GLN A 153 1.32 29.63 21.56
C GLN A 153 1.92 30.95 22.06
N THR A 154 2.75 31.61 21.26
CA THR A 154 3.56 32.75 21.71
C THR A 154 3.13 34.09 21.09
N GLY A 155 2.41 34.05 19.97
CA GLY A 155 2.08 35.23 19.17
C GLY A 155 3.27 35.87 18.46
N ILE A 156 4.47 35.30 18.53
CA ILE A 156 5.70 35.86 17.95
C ILE A 156 5.95 35.21 16.58
N SER A 157 6.16 36.05 15.56
CA SER A 157 6.54 35.70 14.18
C SER A 157 5.64 34.69 13.47
N GLY A 158 4.73 35.16 12.62
CA GLY A 158 3.94 34.22 11.82
C GLY A 158 2.90 34.82 10.89
N GLU A 159 3.08 36.05 10.40
CA GLU A 159 2.05 36.74 9.57
C GLU A 159 1.63 35.91 8.34
N ASP A 160 2.44 34.94 7.90
CA ASP A 160 2.10 33.97 6.85
C ASP A 160 2.25 32.48 7.26
N SER A 161 2.37 32.20 8.56
CA SER A 161 2.72 30.86 9.06
C SER A 161 1.67 29.79 8.70
N LEU A 162 0.38 30.12 8.79
CA LEU A 162 -0.71 29.25 8.35
C LEU A 162 -0.68 29.03 6.82
N SER A 163 -0.43 30.09 6.04
CA SER A 163 -0.33 29.97 4.58
C SER A 163 0.80 29.03 4.18
N LYS A 164 2.00 29.21 4.76
CA LYS A 164 3.16 28.36 4.50
C LYS A 164 2.91 26.90 4.86
N LEU A 165 2.26 26.66 6.00
CA LEU A 165 1.84 25.31 6.39
C LEU A 165 0.89 24.72 5.34
N SER A 166 -0.19 25.43 4.99
CA SER A 166 -1.15 24.98 3.99
C SER A 166 -0.50 24.67 2.65
N ASP A 167 0.35 25.57 2.15
CA ASP A 167 1.04 25.42 0.87
C ASP A 167 1.99 24.21 0.87
N SER A 168 2.74 24.01 1.96
CA SER A 168 3.60 22.82 2.09
C SER A 168 2.82 21.52 2.10
N ILE A 169 1.64 21.49 2.74
CA ILE A 169 0.77 20.30 2.72
C ILE A 169 0.25 20.06 1.30
N ASP A 170 -0.12 21.10 0.55
CA ASP A 170 -0.58 20.95 -0.83
C ASP A 170 0.52 20.43 -1.77
N ILE A 171 1.74 20.93 -1.63
CA ILE A 171 2.90 20.45 -2.38
C ILE A 171 3.14 18.97 -2.07
N PHE A 172 3.21 18.60 -0.79
CA PHE A 172 3.40 17.22 -0.37
C PHE A 172 2.29 16.29 -0.88
N LEU A 173 1.02 16.67 -0.69
CA LEU A 173 -0.12 15.84 -1.12
C LEU A 173 -0.21 15.70 -2.64
N LYS A 174 0.29 16.66 -3.42
CA LYS A 174 0.31 16.57 -4.89
C LYS A 174 1.12 15.37 -5.37
N GLU A 175 2.22 15.05 -4.70
CA GLU A 175 3.08 13.93 -5.07
C GLU A 175 2.61 12.59 -4.49
N HIS A 176 2.00 12.62 -3.29
CA HIS A 176 1.72 11.40 -2.53
C HIS A 176 0.26 10.93 -2.54
N SER A 177 -0.70 11.77 -2.94
CA SER A 177 -2.14 11.44 -2.86
C SER A 177 -2.63 10.36 -3.84
N THR A 178 -1.84 10.00 -4.86
CA THR A 178 -2.22 9.03 -5.89
C THR A 178 -1.53 7.67 -5.74
N ILE A 179 -1.09 7.32 -4.53
CA ILE A 179 -0.45 6.03 -4.26
C ILE A 179 -1.42 4.86 -4.52
N SER A 180 -1.35 4.37 -5.75
CA SER A 180 -2.10 3.24 -6.27
C SER A 180 -1.22 2.00 -6.26
N ASN A 181 0.01 2.10 -6.77
CA ASN A 181 1.04 1.06 -6.80
C ASN A 181 2.43 1.67 -6.52
N TYR A 182 3.19 1.12 -5.57
CA TYR A 182 4.52 1.61 -5.14
C TYR A 182 5.67 0.83 -5.81
N LYS A 183 5.50 0.42 -7.06
CA LYS A 183 6.55 -0.17 -7.89
C LYS A 183 6.83 0.70 -9.11
#